data_AF-A0A7W0CWW0-F1
#
_entry.id   AF-A0A7W0CWW0-F1
#
_cell.length_a   1.000
_cell.length_b   1.000
_cell.length_c   1.000
_cell.angle_alpha   90.00
_cell.angle_beta   90.00
_cell.angle_gamma   90.00
#
_symmetry.space_group_name_H-M   'P 1'
#
loop_
_entity.id
_entity.type
_entity.pdbx_description
1 polymer ?
#
loop_
_entity_poly.entity_id
_entity_poly.type
_entity_poly.pdbx_seq_one_letter_code
_entity_poly.pdbx_strand_id
1 'polypeptide(L)'
;MTPPPPLIRRAKYLLAPWAGMLGAGFGWALSHQVGSDLAQDNCNAANPVVMILIGLIGFAIAGFGGLVSWRAVPGEHGGRKFVAYVGVLMAALLSVAIFMQTAAALLLPGCFG
;
A
#
# COMPACT_ATOMS: atom_id res chain seq x y z
N MET A 1 39.39 -8.61 -8.69
CA MET A 1 38.38 -7.66 -8.18
C MET A 1 37.19 -7.72 -9.11
N THR A 2 36.04 -8.17 -8.63
CA THR A 2 34.80 -8.20 -9.42
C THR A 2 34.21 -6.78 -9.49
N PRO A 3 33.66 -6.37 -10.64
CA PRO A 3 33.06 -5.05 -10.77
C PRO A 3 31.87 -4.91 -9.81
N PRO A 4 31.64 -3.71 -9.23
CA PRO A 4 30.48 -3.49 -8.39
C PRO A 4 29.20 -3.73 -9.20
N PRO A 5 28.16 -4.31 -8.57
CA PRO A 5 26.88 -4.52 -9.24
C PRO A 5 26.28 -3.17 -9.69
N PRO A 6 25.49 -3.14 -10.77
CA PRO A 6 24.84 -1.91 -11.23
C PRO A 6 23.98 -1.32 -10.11
N LEU A 7 23.94 0.02 -10.01
CA LEU A 7 23.23 0.76 -8.94
C LEU A 7 21.80 0.24 -8.70
N ILE A 8 21.09 -0.09 -9.77
CA ILE A 8 19.72 -0.65 -9.73
C ILE A 8 19.66 -1.96 -8.95
N ARG A 9 20.64 -2.87 -9.11
CA ARG A 9 20.67 -4.15 -8.39
C ARG A 9 20.92 -3.93 -6.91
N ARG A 10 21.78 -2.96 -6.55
CA ARG A 10 22.03 -2.57 -5.16
C ARG A 10 20.78 -1.98 -4.51
N ALA A 11 20.09 -1.06 -5.21
CA ALA A 11 18.85 -0.46 -4.72
C ALA A 11 17.75 -1.50 -4.51
N LYS A 12 17.55 -2.41 -5.47
CA LYS A 12 16.60 -3.53 -5.34
C LYS A 12 16.89 -4.38 -4.11
N TYR A 13 18.14 -4.78 -3.90
CA TYR A 13 18.52 -5.54 -2.71
C TYR A 13 18.22 -4.77 -1.42
N LEU A 14 18.58 -3.49 -1.35
CA LEU A 14 18.37 -2.70 -0.14
C LEU A 14 16.89 -2.45 0.18
N LEU A 15 16.05 -2.23 -0.84
CA LEU A 15 14.66 -1.80 -0.67
C LEU A 15 13.64 -2.94 -0.68
N ALA A 16 13.95 -4.10 -1.28
CA ALA A 16 13.00 -5.21 -1.37
C ALA A 16 12.37 -5.65 -0.03
N PRO A 17 13.11 -5.82 1.09
CA PRO A 17 12.49 -6.19 2.36
C PRO A 17 11.61 -5.09 2.96
N TRP A 18 11.79 -3.84 2.56
CA TRP A 18 11.02 -2.69 3.05
C TRP A 18 9.82 -2.34 2.16
N ALA A 19 9.76 -2.92 0.95
CA ALA A 19 8.76 -2.60 -0.05
C ALA A 19 7.32 -2.81 0.45
N GLY A 20 7.10 -3.81 1.32
CA GLY A 20 5.81 -4.07 1.95
C GLY A 20 5.35 -2.92 2.82
N MET A 21 6.20 -2.46 3.73
CA MET A 21 5.87 -1.34 4.63
C MET A 21 5.66 -0.04 3.84
N LEU A 22 6.59 0.28 2.92
CA LEU A 22 6.55 1.52 2.15
C LEU A 22 5.34 1.54 1.21
N GLY A 23 5.12 0.46 0.47
CA GLY A 23 3.99 0.34 -0.44
C GLY A 23 2.66 0.35 0.30
N ALA A 24 2.54 -0.40 1.39
CA ALA A 24 1.31 -0.45 2.18
C ALA A 24 0.99 0.88 2.84
N GLY A 25 1.98 1.52 3.47
CA GLY A 25 1.81 2.83 4.09
C GLY A 25 1.41 3.91 3.08
N PHE A 26 2.07 3.93 1.92
CA PHE A 26 1.75 4.89 0.86
C PHE A 26 0.38 4.63 0.23
N GLY A 27 0.06 3.36 -0.09
CA GLY A 27 -1.24 2.98 -0.65
C GLY A 27 -2.40 3.32 0.29
N TRP A 28 -2.22 3.09 1.59
CA TRP A 28 -3.19 3.48 2.61
C TRP A 28 -3.32 4.99 2.75
N ALA A 29 -2.20 5.72 2.87
CA ALA A 29 -2.23 7.18 3.00
C ALA A 29 -2.89 7.85 1.79
N LEU A 30 -2.60 7.37 0.58
CA LEU A 30 -3.24 7.85 -0.64
C LEU A 30 -4.75 7.57 -0.62
N SER A 31 -5.15 6.34 -0.32
CA SER A 31 -6.57 5.96 -0.24
C SER A 31 -7.31 6.75 0.83
N HIS A 32 -6.66 7.02 1.95
CA HIS A 32 -7.26 7.73 3.06
C HIS A 32 -7.39 9.23 2.77
N GLN A 33 -6.30 9.91 2.37
CA GLN A 33 -6.34 11.35 2.10
C GLN A 33 -7.32 11.68 0.97
N VAL A 34 -7.20 11.01 -0.19
CA VAL A 34 -8.06 11.31 -1.34
C VAL A 34 -9.51 10.89 -1.07
N GLY A 35 -9.72 9.75 -0.42
CA GLY A 35 -11.05 9.28 -0.05
C GLY A 35 -11.75 10.22 0.95
N SER A 36 -11.01 10.69 1.96
CA SER A 36 -11.56 11.61 2.98
C SER A 36 -11.88 12.98 2.40
N ASP A 37 -10.96 13.57 1.63
CA ASP A 37 -11.17 14.88 1.00
C ASP A 37 -12.41 14.87 0.09
N LEU A 38 -12.59 13.81 -0.70
CA LEU A 38 -13.77 13.68 -1.55
C LEU A 38 -15.05 13.47 -0.73
N ALA A 39 -15.03 12.57 0.26
CA ALA A 39 -16.21 12.23 1.04
C ALA A 39 -16.69 13.36 1.98
N GLN A 40 -15.79 14.26 2.39
CA GLN A 40 -16.08 15.34 3.34
C GLN A 40 -16.16 16.72 2.68
N ASP A 41 -15.20 17.07 1.82
CA ASP A 41 -15.07 18.44 1.30
C ASP A 41 -15.63 18.61 -0.12
N ASN A 42 -15.75 17.52 -0.88
CA ASN A 42 -16.19 17.58 -2.28
C ASN A 42 -17.22 16.49 -2.65
N CYS A 43 -18.32 16.46 -1.89
CA CYS A 43 -19.38 15.46 -2.03
C CYS A 43 -20.00 15.38 -3.44
N ASN A 44 -19.98 16.45 -4.24
CA ASN A 44 -20.48 16.42 -5.62
C ASN A 44 -19.59 15.56 -6.56
N ALA A 45 -18.30 15.40 -6.23
CA ALA A 45 -17.36 14.57 -6.96
C ALA A 45 -17.23 13.14 -6.36
N ALA A 46 -17.69 12.95 -5.11
CA ALA A 46 -17.66 11.67 -4.41
C ALA A 46 -18.75 10.72 -4.91
N ASN A 47 -18.53 10.12 -6.08
CA ASN A 47 -19.38 9.03 -6.57
C ASN A 47 -18.79 7.64 -6.22
N PRO A 48 -19.62 6.58 -6.20
CA PRO A 48 -19.18 5.22 -5.90
C PRO A 48 -18.02 4.73 -6.77
N VAL A 49 -18.02 5.08 -8.06
CA VAL A 49 -17.00 4.62 -9.02
C VAL A 49 -15.64 5.21 -8.67
N VAL A 50 -15.57 6.51 -8.37
CA VAL A 50 -14.34 7.21 -7.99
C VAL A 50 -13.77 6.62 -6.69
N MET A 51 -14.62 6.38 -5.70
CA MET A 51 -14.20 5.77 -4.42
C MET A 51 -13.64 4.37 -4.61
N ILE A 52 -14.29 3.55 -5.44
CA ILE A 52 -13.80 2.22 -5.79
C ILE A 52 -12.44 2.31 -6.49
N LEU A 53 -12.26 3.25 -7.43
CA LEU A 53 -10.99 3.42 -8.14
C LEU A 53 -9.85 3.82 -7.19
N ILE A 54 -10.09 4.74 -6.27
CA ILE A 54 -9.10 5.15 -5.25
C ILE A 54 -8.72 3.96 -4.37
N GLY A 55 -9.72 3.22 -3.88
CA GLY A 55 -9.52 2.02 -3.08
C GLY A 55 -8.71 0.96 -3.83
N LEU A 56 -9.03 0.70 -5.10
CA LEU A 56 -8.30 -0.25 -5.96
C LEU A 56 -6.86 0.18 -6.19
N ILE A 57 -6.59 1.47 -6.43
CA ILE A 57 -5.23 1.99 -6.59
C ILE A 57 -4.45 1.80 -5.28
N GLY A 58 -5.01 2.21 -4.15
CA GLY A 58 -4.37 2.02 -2.84
C GLY A 58 -4.08 0.55 -2.54
N PHE A 59 -5.05 -0.32 -2.80
CA PHE A 59 -4.93 -1.77 -2.62
C PHE A 59 -3.85 -2.37 -3.54
N ALA A 60 -3.79 -1.94 -4.81
CA ALA A 60 -2.79 -2.39 -5.76
C ALA A 60 -1.37 -2.00 -5.33
N ILE A 61 -1.18 -0.77 -4.84
CA ILE A 61 0.11 -0.29 -4.32
C ILE A 61 0.52 -1.11 -3.09
N ALA A 62 -0.39 -1.29 -2.13
CA ALA A 62 -0.13 -2.06 -0.91
C ALA A 62 0.19 -3.53 -1.23
N GLY A 63 -0.62 -4.17 -2.08
CA GLY A 63 -0.46 -5.54 -2.51
C GLY A 63 0.84 -5.76 -3.30
N PHE A 64 1.20 -4.82 -4.20
CA PHE A 64 2.46 -4.88 -4.93
C PHE A 64 3.67 -4.78 -3.98
N GLY A 65 3.65 -3.82 -3.04
CA GLY A 65 4.68 -3.70 -2.01
C GLY A 65 4.83 -4.99 -1.19
N GLY A 66 3.70 -5.55 -0.72
CA GLY A 66 3.66 -6.80 0.01
C GLY A 66 4.22 -7.99 -0.77
N LEU A 67 3.88 -8.09 -2.06
CA LEU A 67 4.37 -9.13 -2.95
C LEU A 67 5.88 -9.04 -3.17
N VAL A 68 6.43 -7.82 -3.33
CA VAL A 68 7.87 -7.61 -3.43
C VAL A 68 8.57 -8.03 -2.13
N SER A 69 8.01 -7.65 -0.98
CA SER A 69 8.53 -8.03 0.35
C SER A 69 8.51 -9.55 0.54
N TRP A 70 7.42 -10.21 0.16
CA TRP A 70 7.26 -11.67 0.22
C TRP A 70 8.32 -12.40 -0.61
N ARG A 71 8.54 -11.93 -1.84
CA ARG A 71 9.57 -12.52 -2.73
C ARG A 71 10.99 -12.32 -2.23
N ALA A 72 11.23 -11.34 -1.35
CA ALA A 72 12.55 -11.12 -0.73
C ALA A 72 12.83 -12.13 0.40
N VAL A 73 11.80 -12.63 1.09
CA VAL A 73 11.94 -13.49 2.29
C VAL A 73 12.92 -14.67 2.14
N PRO A 74 12.90 -15.47 1.05
CA PRO A 74 13.79 -16.62 0.93
C PRO A 74 15.28 -16.27 0.82
N GLY A 75 15.60 -15.07 0.31
CA GLY A 75 16.98 -14.61 0.09
C GLY A 75 17.56 -13.76 1.22
N GLU A 76 16.80 -13.51 2.28
CA GLU A 76 17.18 -12.61 3.38
C GLU A 76 17.47 -13.37 4.67
N HIS A 77 18.38 -12.84 5.49
CA HIS A 77 18.82 -13.44 6.76
C HIS A 77 18.80 -12.43 7.91
N GLY A 78 18.66 -12.93 9.14
CA GLY A 78 18.64 -12.10 10.35
C GLY A 78 17.53 -11.04 10.34
N GLY A 79 17.87 -9.81 10.76
CA GLY A 79 16.90 -8.71 10.87
C GLY A 79 16.21 -8.33 9.55
N ARG A 80 16.87 -8.50 8.40
CA ARG A 80 16.27 -8.18 7.09
C ARG A 80 15.12 -9.11 6.74
N LYS A 81 15.22 -10.39 7.14
CA LYS A 81 14.12 -11.36 6.99
C LYS A 81 12.93 -11.01 7.86
N PHE A 82 13.18 -10.55 9.09
CA PHE A 82 12.13 -10.05 9.99
C PHE A 82 11.41 -8.84 9.37
N VAL A 83 12.15 -7.85 8.89
CA VAL A 83 11.58 -6.68 8.21
C VAL A 83 10.74 -7.09 7.00
N ALA A 84 11.20 -8.05 6.20
CA ALA A 84 10.44 -8.55 5.06
C ALA A 84 9.08 -9.15 5.49
N TYR A 85 9.04 -9.94 6.57
CA TYR A 85 7.77 -10.46 7.12
C TYR A 85 6.88 -9.36 7.70
N VAL A 86 7.44 -8.40 8.44
CA VAL A 86 6.70 -7.25 8.95
C VAL A 86 6.08 -6.47 7.80
N GLY A 87 6.82 -6.27 6.70
CA GLY A 87 6.30 -5.62 5.50
C GLY A 87 5.16 -6.37 4.84
N VAL A 88 5.21 -7.71 4.79
CA VAL A 88 4.09 -8.52 4.28
C VAL A 88 2.87 -8.40 5.20
N LEU A 89 3.06 -8.50 6.51
CA LEU A 89 1.98 -8.39 7.49
C LEU A 89 1.33 -6.99 7.46
N MET A 90 2.14 -5.93 7.37
CA MET A 90 1.64 -4.57 7.20
C MET A 90 0.85 -4.41 5.91
N ALA A 91 1.35 -4.97 4.79
CA ALA A 91 0.63 -4.95 3.52
C ALA A 91 -0.71 -5.66 3.62
N ALA A 92 -0.78 -6.83 4.26
CA ALA A 92 -2.04 -7.53 4.49
C ALA A 92 -3.00 -6.71 5.36
N LEU A 93 -2.52 -6.19 6.49
CA LEU A 93 -3.33 -5.39 7.43
C LEU A 93 -3.89 -4.12 6.77
N LEU A 94 -3.05 -3.37 6.07
CA LEU A 94 -3.47 -2.12 5.42
C LEU A 94 -4.32 -2.38 4.18
N SER A 95 -4.15 -3.51 3.49
CA SER A 95 -5.07 -3.91 2.42
C SER A 95 -6.49 -4.14 2.95
N VAL A 96 -6.61 -4.76 4.13
CA VAL A 96 -7.91 -4.91 4.81
C VAL A 96 -8.47 -3.54 5.22
N ALA A 97 -7.62 -2.65 5.73
CA ALA A 97 -8.05 -1.29 6.08
C ALA A 97 -8.57 -0.51 4.86
N ILE A 98 -7.86 -0.54 3.74
CA ILE A 98 -8.28 0.09 2.47
C ILE A 98 -9.60 -0.49 1.99
N PHE A 99 -9.76 -1.82 2.05
CA PHE A 99 -11.01 -2.47 1.68
C PHE A 99 -12.18 -1.99 2.55
N MET A 100 -12.00 -1.96 3.87
CA MET A 100 -13.04 -1.49 4.80
C MET A 100 -13.35 0.00 4.61
N GLN A 101 -12.35 0.85 4.36
CA GLN A 101 -12.56 2.27 4.05
C GLN A 101 -13.35 2.44 2.74
N THR A 102 -13.01 1.68 1.71
CA THR A 102 -13.72 1.69 0.43
C THR A 102 -15.17 1.24 0.60
N ALA A 103 -15.40 0.17 1.37
CA ALA A 103 -16.75 -0.31 1.68
C ALA A 103 -17.55 0.73 2.50
N ALA A 104 -16.92 1.37 3.48
CA ALA A 104 -17.53 2.43 4.26
C ALA A 104 -17.97 3.61 3.38
N ALA A 105 -17.13 4.05 2.44
CA ALA A 105 -17.46 5.13 1.50
C ALA A 105 -18.65 4.81 0.58
N LEU A 106 -19.01 3.52 0.42
CA LEU A 106 -20.16 3.09 -0.37
C LEU A 106 -21.44 2.93 0.46
N LEU A 107 -21.30 2.66 1.77
CA LEU A 107 -22.42 2.41 2.67
C LEU A 107 -22.90 3.67 3.38
N LEU A 108 -21.97 4.56 3.73
CA LEU A 108 -22.30 5.82 4.38
C LEU A 108 -22.70 6.85 3.32
N PRO A 109 -23.82 7.58 3.50
CA PRO A 109 -24.15 8.68 2.62
C PRO A 109 -23.03 9.74 2.67
N GLY A 110 -22.60 10.20 1.50
CA GLY A 110 -21.69 11.34 1.39
C GLY A 110 -22.42 12.60 1.88
N CYS A 111 -21.77 13.34 2.79
CA CYS A 111 -22.30 14.52 3.48
C CYS A 111 -23.53 14.26 4.39
N PHE A 112 -23.43 14.68 5.66
CA PHE A 112 -24.61 15.02 6.46
C PHE A 112 -25.08 16.41 6.00
N GLY A 113 -25.95 16.44 4.99
CA GLY A 113 -26.74 17.62 4.64
C GLY A 113 -28.01 17.68 5.48
#